data_AF-C0NVS1-F1
#
_entry.id   AF-C0NVS1-F1
#
_cell.length_a   1.000
_cell.length_b   1.000
_cell.length_c   1.000
_cell.angle_alpha   90.00
_cell.angle_beta   90.00
_cell.angle_gamma   90.00
#
_symmetry.space_group_name_H-M   'P 1'
#
loop_
_entity.id
_entity.type
_entity.pdbx_description
1 polymer ?
#
loop_
_entity_poly.entity_id
_entity_poly.type
_entity_poly.pdbx_seq_one_letter_code
_entity_poly.pdbx_strand_id
1 'polypeptide(L)'
;MANPQGYIIIKRENAQPPPEELFAAVESYIGKAKFQEMRGSIADEVGAQRVNGGDASEALLHHGINFSNIEFEPFFQDVLGCSFDEAKKSKVEVVFWRENKTQLPRYPAGLRGTVHIFCSATIEELHEGNGLFRIVEGSHTMTRGQFRHIEPTPIRLQPNQILILSADLTIQYPQGGGGVGVFMRLFPPT
;
A
#
# COMPACT_ATOMS: atom_id res chain seq x y z
N MET A 1 22.64 -3.13 5.11
CA MET A 1 22.13 -2.68 6.43
C MET A 1 20.68 -2.34 6.18
N ALA A 2 19.74 -3.01 6.85
CA ALA A 2 18.32 -2.83 6.57
C ALA A 2 17.90 -1.35 6.63
N ASN A 3 17.06 -0.92 5.69
CA ASN A 3 16.44 0.40 5.74
C ASN A 3 15.79 0.62 7.14
N PRO A 4 16.21 1.67 7.89
CA PRO A 4 15.77 1.89 9.27
C PRO A 4 14.29 2.24 9.40
N GLN A 5 13.66 2.76 8.34
CA GLN A 5 12.24 3.08 8.33
C GLN A 5 11.37 1.86 8.01
N GLY A 6 11.91 0.89 7.25
CA GLY A 6 11.17 -0.28 6.78
C GLY A 6 10.22 0.01 5.59
N TYR A 7 10.24 1.23 5.07
CA TYR A 7 9.48 1.64 3.88
C TYR A 7 10.24 2.70 3.09
N ILE A 8 9.83 2.90 1.84
CA ILE A 8 10.24 4.03 1.00
C ILE A 8 9.01 4.57 0.25
N ILE A 9 9.01 5.88 0.00
CA ILE A 9 8.05 6.54 -0.87
C ILE A 9 8.79 7.03 -2.10
N ILE A 10 8.40 6.55 -3.26
CA ILE A 10 9.02 6.89 -4.55
C ILE A 10 8.04 7.71 -5.39
N LYS A 11 8.56 8.47 -6.34
CA LYS A 11 7.77 9.22 -7.32
C LYS A 11 7.80 8.49 -8.66
N ARG A 12 6.69 8.57 -9.39
CA ARG A 12 6.63 8.21 -10.81
C ARG A 12 7.53 9.13 -11.63
N GLU A 13 7.84 8.70 -12.85
CA GLU A 13 8.62 9.45 -13.82
C GLU A 13 8.09 10.88 -13.98
N ASN A 14 9.00 11.85 -14.06
CA ASN A 14 8.70 13.28 -14.19
C ASN A 14 7.80 13.84 -13.08
N ALA A 15 7.64 13.11 -11.97
CA ALA A 15 6.70 13.40 -10.90
C ALA A 15 5.25 13.61 -11.39
N GLN A 16 4.87 12.97 -12.50
CA GLN A 16 3.51 13.09 -13.05
C GLN A 16 2.58 12.03 -12.44
N PRO A 17 1.33 12.40 -12.11
CA PRO A 17 0.32 11.42 -11.77
C PRO A 17 -0.06 10.61 -13.03
N PRO A 18 -0.59 9.38 -12.87
CA PRO A 18 -1.22 8.67 -13.95
C PRO A 18 -2.35 9.49 -14.59
N PRO A 19 -2.59 9.32 -15.90
CA PRO A 19 -3.70 9.96 -16.59
C PRO A 19 -5.06 9.52 -16.01
N GLU A 20 -6.04 10.42 -16.05
CA GLU A 20 -7.39 10.20 -15.48
C GLU A 20 -8.07 8.95 -16.04
N GLU A 21 -7.78 8.61 -17.28
CA GLU A 21 -8.31 7.45 -17.99
C GLU A 21 -7.91 6.13 -17.31
N LEU A 22 -6.71 6.04 -16.71
CA LEU A 22 -6.31 4.83 -15.98
C LEU A 22 -7.10 4.67 -14.68
N PHE A 23 -7.37 5.77 -13.96
CA PHE A 23 -8.23 5.75 -12.78
C PHE A 23 -9.67 5.36 -13.14
N ALA A 24 -10.21 5.97 -14.21
CA ALA A 24 -11.55 5.66 -14.72
C ALA A 24 -11.68 4.21 -15.20
N ALA A 25 -10.62 3.63 -15.80
CA ALA A 25 -10.61 2.24 -16.22
C ALA A 25 -10.73 1.26 -15.04
N VAL A 26 -10.08 1.56 -13.91
CA VAL A 26 -10.21 0.78 -12.68
C VAL A 26 -11.65 0.81 -12.15
N GLU A 27 -12.25 2.00 -12.05
CA GLU A 27 -13.64 2.15 -11.63
C GLU A 27 -14.59 1.41 -12.59
N SER A 28 -14.38 1.54 -13.90
CA SER A 28 -15.19 0.88 -14.92
C SER A 28 -15.10 -0.64 -14.85
N TYR A 29 -13.91 -1.21 -14.58
CA TYR A 29 -13.72 -2.66 -14.45
C TYR A 29 -14.49 -3.22 -13.25
N ILE A 30 -14.40 -2.54 -12.10
CA ILE A 30 -15.10 -2.93 -10.88
C ILE A 30 -16.61 -2.74 -11.02
N GLY A 31 -17.01 -1.74 -11.80
CA GLY A 31 -18.37 -1.26 -11.95
C GLY A 31 -18.66 -0.13 -10.96
N LYS A 32 -19.12 1.03 -11.50
CA LYS A 32 -19.33 2.27 -10.73
C LYS A 32 -20.14 2.07 -9.45
N ALA A 33 -21.28 1.37 -9.53
CA ALA A 33 -22.13 1.13 -8.36
C ALA A 33 -21.38 0.38 -7.24
N LYS A 34 -20.69 -0.71 -7.60
CA LYS A 34 -19.90 -1.51 -6.66
C LYS A 34 -18.71 -0.72 -6.11
N PHE A 35 -18.06 0.08 -6.96
CA PHE A 35 -16.95 0.93 -6.55
C PHE A 35 -17.38 1.93 -5.46
N GLN A 36 -18.49 2.64 -5.69
CA GLN A 36 -19.04 3.60 -4.72
C GLN A 36 -19.54 2.90 -3.44
N GLU A 37 -20.17 1.73 -3.56
CA GLU A 37 -20.59 0.91 -2.42
C GLU A 37 -19.39 0.52 -1.54
N MET A 38 -18.31 -0.01 -2.13
CA MET A 38 -17.12 -0.42 -1.39
C MET A 38 -16.41 0.78 -0.75
N ARG A 39 -16.37 1.91 -1.47
CA ARG A 39 -15.81 3.17 -0.98
C ARG A 39 -16.55 3.70 0.25
N GLY A 40 -17.87 3.56 0.30
CA GLY A 40 -18.69 3.98 1.44
C GLY A 40 -18.85 2.95 2.56
N SER A 41 -18.15 1.81 2.48
CA SER A 41 -18.38 0.72 3.43
C SER A 41 -17.72 0.93 4.80
N ILE A 42 -18.43 0.54 5.85
CA ILE A 42 -17.97 0.63 7.25
C ILE A 42 -17.55 -0.75 7.74
N ALA A 43 -16.38 -0.88 8.36
CA ALA A 43 -15.87 -2.14 8.92
C ALA A 43 -15.84 -2.12 10.46
N ASP A 44 -15.97 -3.33 11.04
CA ASP A 44 -15.82 -3.54 12.48
C ASP A 44 -14.43 -4.09 12.86
N GLU A 45 -13.77 -4.84 11.98
CA GLU A 45 -12.57 -5.62 12.34
C GLU A 45 -11.35 -5.38 11.44
N VAL A 46 -11.56 -4.98 10.18
CA VAL A 46 -10.48 -4.85 9.18
C VAL A 46 -10.63 -3.52 8.44
N GLY A 47 -9.62 -2.66 8.55
CA GLY A 47 -9.65 -1.30 7.98
C GLY A 47 -9.53 -1.23 6.46
N ALA A 48 -9.51 -2.36 5.76
CA ALA A 48 -9.46 -2.40 4.30
C ALA A 48 -10.09 -3.67 3.72
N GLN A 49 -10.64 -3.55 2.51
CA GLN A 49 -11.13 -4.65 1.68
C GLN A 49 -10.43 -4.62 0.31
N ARG A 50 -10.18 -5.78 -0.27
CA ARG A 50 -9.50 -5.91 -1.57
C ARG A 50 -10.39 -6.59 -2.58
N VAL A 51 -10.29 -6.17 -3.83
CA VAL A 51 -10.96 -6.79 -4.98
C VAL A 51 -10.05 -6.79 -6.20
N ASN A 52 -10.34 -7.68 -7.15
CA ASN A 52 -9.66 -7.67 -8.44
C ASN A 52 -10.00 -6.38 -9.21
N GLY A 53 -8.98 -5.67 -9.70
CA GLY A 53 -9.11 -4.50 -10.57
C GLY A 53 -8.82 -4.74 -12.04
N GLY A 54 -8.53 -6.00 -12.41
CA GLY A 54 -8.14 -6.38 -13.76
C GLY A 54 -6.87 -5.70 -14.25
N ASP A 55 -6.64 -5.74 -15.56
CA ASP A 55 -5.45 -5.20 -16.20
C ASP A 55 -5.31 -3.68 -16.01
N ALA A 56 -6.41 -2.97 -15.76
CA ALA A 56 -6.40 -1.54 -15.45
C ALA A 56 -5.61 -1.24 -14.17
N SER A 57 -5.73 -2.11 -13.16
CA SER A 57 -4.98 -1.95 -11.90
C SER A 57 -3.48 -2.22 -12.09
N GLU A 58 -3.12 -3.21 -12.91
CA GLU A 58 -1.72 -3.47 -13.31
C GLU A 58 -1.12 -2.27 -14.05
N ALA A 59 -1.82 -1.77 -15.07
CA ALA A 59 -1.41 -0.61 -15.86
C ALA A 59 -1.23 0.63 -14.98
N LEU A 60 -2.13 0.84 -14.02
CA LEU A 60 -2.05 1.96 -13.09
C LEU A 60 -0.86 1.83 -12.13
N LEU A 61 -0.58 0.63 -11.61
CA LEU A 61 0.57 0.41 -10.73
C LEU A 61 1.89 0.72 -11.46
N HIS A 62 2.04 0.19 -12.68
CA HIS A 62 3.26 0.28 -13.47
C HIS A 62 3.44 1.59 -14.27
N HIS A 63 2.46 2.49 -14.27
CA HIS A 63 2.54 3.75 -15.03
C HIS A 63 3.73 4.62 -14.60
N GLY A 64 4.66 4.89 -15.53
CA GLY A 64 5.81 5.75 -15.27
C GLY A 64 6.73 5.23 -14.16
N ILE A 65 6.76 3.92 -13.90
CA ILE A 65 7.67 3.32 -12.93
C ILE A 65 8.24 2.00 -13.44
N ASN A 66 9.54 1.80 -13.21
CA ASN A 66 10.21 0.53 -13.38
C ASN A 66 10.70 0.03 -12.02
N PHE A 67 10.03 -0.96 -11.43
CA PHE A 67 10.43 -1.53 -10.15
C PHE A 67 11.73 -2.34 -10.24
N SER A 68 12.17 -2.71 -11.44
CA SER A 68 13.46 -3.35 -11.72
C SER A 68 14.61 -2.35 -11.83
N ASN A 69 14.37 -1.07 -11.49
CA ASN A 69 15.44 -0.08 -11.41
C ASN A 69 16.39 -0.42 -10.24
N ILE A 70 17.70 -0.42 -10.53
CA ILE A 70 18.80 -0.67 -9.59
C ILE A 70 18.72 0.18 -8.31
N GLU A 71 18.12 1.37 -8.38
CA GLU A 71 17.94 2.25 -7.21
C GLU A 71 17.03 1.64 -6.13
N PHE A 72 16.11 0.74 -6.48
CA PHE A 72 15.18 0.10 -5.55
C PHE A 72 15.65 -1.27 -5.08
N GLU A 73 16.63 -1.86 -5.77
CA GLU A 73 17.18 -3.17 -5.42
C GLU A 73 17.66 -3.27 -3.96
N PRO A 74 18.36 -2.28 -3.37
CA PRO A 74 18.78 -2.37 -1.97
C PRO A 74 17.61 -2.61 -1.01
N PHE A 75 16.45 -1.99 -1.25
CA PHE A 75 15.28 -2.18 -0.41
C PHE A 75 14.71 -3.60 -0.57
N PHE A 76 14.57 -4.09 -1.81
CA PHE A 76 14.06 -5.43 -2.07
C PHE A 76 15.02 -6.50 -1.52
N GLN A 77 16.32 -6.33 -1.70
CA GLN A 77 17.34 -7.22 -1.16
C GLN A 77 17.31 -7.23 0.37
N ASP A 78 17.16 -6.07 1.02
CA ASP A 78 17.09 -5.97 2.48
C ASP A 78 15.88 -6.71 3.07
N VAL A 79 14.72 -6.69 2.39
CA VAL A 79 13.47 -7.27 2.92
C VAL A 79 13.20 -8.69 2.42
N LEU A 80 13.42 -8.95 1.13
CA LEU A 80 13.10 -10.21 0.46
C LEU A 80 14.33 -11.12 0.29
N GLY A 81 15.55 -10.58 0.40
CA GLY A 81 16.77 -11.30 0.05
C GLY A 81 16.95 -11.52 -1.46
N CYS A 82 16.22 -10.78 -2.29
CA CYS A 82 16.27 -10.87 -3.74
C CYS A 82 15.86 -9.55 -4.40
N SER A 83 16.08 -9.43 -5.71
CA SER A 83 15.59 -8.31 -6.51
C SER A 83 14.08 -8.36 -6.72
N PHE A 84 13.51 -7.26 -7.24
CA PHE A 84 12.11 -7.23 -7.67
C PHE A 84 11.82 -8.30 -8.74
N ASP A 85 12.73 -8.50 -9.69
CA ASP A 85 12.53 -9.42 -10.81
C ASP A 85 12.48 -10.89 -10.35
N GLU A 86 13.33 -11.25 -9.40
CA GLU A 86 13.40 -12.59 -8.81
C GLU A 86 12.24 -12.90 -7.86
N ALA A 87 11.62 -11.87 -7.28
CA ALA A 87 10.52 -12.03 -6.35
C ALA A 87 9.26 -12.61 -7.03
N LYS A 88 8.52 -13.46 -6.30
CA LYS A 88 7.17 -13.86 -6.70
C LYS A 88 6.20 -12.72 -6.45
N LYS A 89 5.27 -12.48 -7.38
CA LYS A 89 4.33 -11.35 -7.35
C LYS A 89 2.89 -11.86 -7.23
N SER A 90 2.09 -11.27 -6.34
CA SER A 90 0.64 -11.45 -6.40
C SER A 90 0.07 -10.72 -7.61
N LYS A 91 -1.16 -11.07 -8.00
CA LYS A 91 -1.92 -10.16 -8.87
C LYS A 91 -2.07 -8.81 -8.19
N VAL A 92 -2.14 -7.77 -9.00
CA VAL A 92 -2.48 -6.43 -8.54
C VAL A 92 -3.97 -6.37 -8.20
N GLU A 93 -4.27 -5.85 -7.01
CA GLU A 93 -5.62 -5.74 -6.46
C GLU A 93 -5.95 -4.27 -6.18
N VAL A 94 -7.23 -3.92 -6.18
CA VAL A 94 -7.71 -2.62 -5.70
C VAL A 94 -8.07 -2.77 -4.23
N VAL A 95 -7.56 -1.85 -3.41
CA VAL A 95 -7.83 -1.77 -1.98
C VAL A 95 -8.75 -0.60 -1.69
N PHE A 96 -9.82 -0.88 -0.94
CA PHE A 96 -10.75 0.11 -0.41
C PHE A 96 -10.52 0.20 1.09
N TRP A 97 -10.06 1.37 1.56
CA TRP A 97 -9.96 1.62 2.99
C TRP A 97 -11.35 1.94 3.54
N ARG A 98 -11.73 1.22 4.58
CA ARG A 98 -13.08 1.27 5.16
C ARG A 98 -13.09 2.19 6.36
N GLU A 99 -14.20 2.89 6.55
CA GLU A 99 -14.41 3.65 7.78
C GLU A 99 -14.52 2.65 8.94
N ASN A 100 -13.80 2.90 10.03
CA ASN A 100 -13.77 2.01 11.19
C ASN A 100 -14.56 2.62 12.33
N LYS A 101 -15.56 1.89 12.85
CA LYS A 101 -16.41 2.39 13.95
C LYS A 101 -15.62 2.77 15.20
N THR A 102 -14.52 2.06 15.44
CA THR A 102 -13.61 2.30 16.56
C THR A 102 -12.17 2.32 16.07
N GLN A 103 -11.28 2.85 16.90
CA GLN A 103 -9.85 2.78 16.62
C GLN A 103 -9.38 1.32 16.66
N LEU A 104 -9.02 0.78 15.50
CA LEU A 104 -8.50 -0.58 15.40
C LEU A 104 -7.15 -0.71 16.13
N PRO A 105 -6.82 -1.91 16.65
CA PRO A 105 -5.52 -2.16 17.25
C PRO A 105 -4.42 -2.15 16.19
N ARG A 106 -3.18 -2.32 16.65
CA ARG A 106 -1.99 -2.36 15.78
C ARG A 106 -1.77 -3.79 15.25
N TYR A 107 -1.42 -3.91 13.98
CA TYR A 107 -1.16 -5.18 13.31
C TYR A 107 0.14 -5.13 12.51
N PRO A 108 0.83 -6.26 12.27
CA PRO A 108 1.76 -6.36 11.15
C PRO A 108 1.04 -5.99 9.84
N ALA A 109 1.73 -5.30 8.94
CA ALA A 109 1.17 -4.90 7.65
C ALA A 109 0.84 -6.09 6.75
N GLY A 110 1.55 -7.21 6.93
CA GLY A 110 1.28 -8.45 6.21
C GLY A 110 2.03 -9.66 6.79
N LEU A 111 2.33 -10.61 5.91
CA LEU A 111 3.12 -11.78 6.26
C LEU A 111 4.59 -11.40 6.41
N ARG A 112 5.30 -12.05 7.33
CA ARG A 112 6.73 -11.75 7.54
C ARG A 112 7.55 -12.08 6.31
N GLY A 113 8.54 -11.25 6.03
CA GLY A 113 9.44 -11.40 4.88
C GLY A 113 8.77 -11.12 3.54
N THR A 114 7.66 -10.37 3.51
CA THR A 114 7.02 -9.93 2.26
C THR A 114 7.13 -8.41 2.10
N VAL A 115 6.98 -7.92 0.88
CA VAL A 115 6.88 -6.49 0.57
C VAL A 115 5.50 -6.19 0.01
N HIS A 116 4.91 -5.09 0.45
CA HIS A 116 3.65 -4.56 -0.05
C HIS A 116 3.90 -3.27 -0.81
N ILE A 117 3.28 -3.12 -1.97
CA ILE A 117 3.36 -1.91 -2.80
C ILE A 117 1.96 -1.30 -2.88
N PHE A 118 1.86 0.00 -2.64
CA PHE A 118 0.61 0.76 -2.68
C PHE A 118 0.73 2.05 -3.51
N CYS A 119 -0.30 2.40 -4.26
CA CYS A 119 -0.49 3.74 -4.83
C CYS A 119 -1.97 4.11 -4.87
N SER A 120 -2.29 5.38 -5.19
CA SER A 120 -3.69 5.78 -5.35
C SER A 120 -4.35 5.08 -6.55
N ALA A 121 -5.63 4.74 -6.40
CA ALA A 121 -6.50 4.25 -7.47
C ALA A 121 -7.47 5.33 -7.98
N THR A 122 -7.35 6.55 -7.46
CA THR A 122 -8.09 7.73 -7.92
C THR A 122 -7.12 8.91 -8.08
N ILE A 123 -7.62 10.01 -8.64
CA ILE A 123 -6.87 11.28 -8.68
C ILE A 123 -6.66 11.91 -7.29
N GLU A 124 -7.28 11.34 -6.26
CA GLU A 124 -7.18 11.84 -4.90
C GLU A 124 -5.91 11.31 -4.22
N GLU A 125 -5.42 12.07 -3.26
CA GLU A 125 -4.34 11.62 -2.39
C GLU A 125 -4.80 10.48 -1.47
N LEU A 126 -3.87 9.66 -1.00
CA LEU A 126 -4.13 8.72 0.10
C LEU A 126 -3.53 9.27 1.38
N HIS A 127 -4.33 9.31 2.45
CA HIS A 127 -3.90 9.81 3.74
C HIS A 127 -4.80 9.26 4.86
N GLU A 128 -4.43 9.50 6.10
CA GLU A 128 -5.20 9.02 7.25
C GLU A 128 -6.69 9.43 7.20
N GLY A 129 -7.00 10.66 6.80
CA GLY A 129 -8.39 11.11 6.67
C GLY A 129 -9.27 10.28 5.72
N ASN A 130 -8.68 9.51 4.80
CA ASN A 130 -9.40 8.56 3.94
C ASN A 130 -9.04 7.10 4.22
N GLY A 131 -8.48 6.81 5.40
CA GLY A 131 -8.31 5.45 5.90
C GLY A 131 -6.95 4.82 5.66
N LEU A 132 -6.02 5.49 4.96
CA LEU A 132 -4.65 5.00 4.85
C LEU A 132 -4.06 4.84 6.26
N PHE A 133 -3.45 3.69 6.51
CA PHE A 133 -2.90 3.36 7.82
C PHE A 133 -1.72 4.27 8.22
N ARG A 134 -1.51 4.38 9.53
CA ARG A 134 -0.29 4.93 10.13
C ARG A 134 0.77 3.82 10.29
N ILE A 135 2.05 4.16 10.29
CA ILE A 135 3.18 3.23 10.51
C ILE A 135 3.83 3.47 11.87
N VAL A 136 4.13 2.39 12.60
CA VAL A 136 5.06 2.45 13.74
C VAL A 136 6.47 2.28 13.20
N GLU A 137 7.21 3.39 13.03
CA GLU A 137 8.54 3.36 12.41
C GLU A 137 9.53 2.48 13.20
N GLY A 138 10.38 1.74 12.48
CA GLY A 138 11.37 0.84 13.06
C GLY A 138 10.81 -0.44 13.69
N SER A 139 9.48 -0.62 13.72
CA SER A 139 8.87 -1.78 14.37
C SER A 139 9.22 -3.14 13.73
N HIS A 140 9.67 -3.16 12.48
CA HIS A 140 10.15 -4.36 11.77
C HIS A 140 11.46 -4.92 12.34
N THR A 141 12.25 -4.09 13.04
CA THR A 141 13.50 -4.52 13.70
C THR A 141 13.37 -4.61 15.22
N MET A 142 12.16 -4.44 15.76
CA MET A 142 11.90 -4.36 17.20
C MET A 142 10.96 -5.47 17.66
N THR A 143 11.11 -5.88 18.91
CA THR A 143 10.12 -6.72 19.58
C THR A 143 8.87 -5.91 19.93
N ARG A 144 7.73 -6.60 20.08
CA ARG A 144 6.45 -5.96 20.47
C ARG A 144 6.55 -5.13 21.76
N GLY A 145 7.39 -5.54 22.70
CA GLY A 145 7.62 -4.78 23.94
C GLY A 145 8.31 -3.44 23.71
N GLN A 146 9.23 -3.37 22.76
CA GLN A 146 10.02 -2.17 22.47
C GLN A 146 9.20 -1.09 21.76
N PHE A 147 8.36 -1.46 20.79
CA PHE A 147 7.61 -0.47 20.01
C PHE A 147 6.22 -0.14 20.57
N ARG A 148 5.78 -0.79 21.67
CA ARG A 148 4.42 -0.60 22.22
C ARG A 148 4.07 0.86 22.52
N HIS A 149 5.06 1.65 22.94
CA HIS A 149 4.90 3.05 23.33
C HIS A 149 5.21 4.04 22.20
N ILE A 150 5.67 3.56 21.04
CA ILE A 150 5.95 4.42 19.89
C ILE A 150 4.61 4.86 19.28
N GLU A 151 4.45 6.16 19.07
CA GLU A 151 3.29 6.70 18.38
C GLU A 151 3.37 6.41 16.88
N PRO A 152 2.28 5.92 16.24
CA PRO A 152 2.27 5.67 14.81
C PRO A 152 2.30 6.98 14.02
N THR A 153 3.14 7.05 13.00
CA THR A 153 3.30 8.19 12.12
C THR A 153 2.33 8.09 10.93
N PRO A 154 1.55 9.14 10.62
CA PRO A 154 0.68 9.15 9.45
C PRO A 154 1.49 9.23 8.15
N ILE A 155 1.00 8.56 7.11
CA ILE A 155 1.53 8.68 5.74
C ILE A 155 0.56 9.47 4.88
N ARG A 156 1.11 10.23 3.94
CA ARG A 156 0.36 10.89 2.87
C ARG A 156 1.02 10.57 1.54
N LEU A 157 0.27 9.99 0.62
CA LEU A 157 0.71 9.69 -0.75
C LEU A 157 -0.04 10.60 -1.72
N GLN A 158 0.74 11.36 -2.49
CA GLN A 158 0.25 12.06 -3.66
C GLN A 158 -0.09 11.06 -4.79
N PRO A 159 -0.95 11.41 -5.76
CA PRO A 159 -1.32 10.49 -6.85
C PRO A 159 -0.14 10.01 -7.72
N ASN A 160 0.95 10.78 -7.73
CA ASN A 160 2.22 10.44 -8.41
C ASN A 160 3.21 9.65 -7.53
N GLN A 161 2.83 9.28 -6.31
CA GLN A 161 3.68 8.57 -5.36
C GLN A 161 3.28 7.12 -5.17
N ILE A 162 4.26 6.29 -4.88
CA ILE A 162 4.12 4.87 -4.59
C ILE A 162 4.81 4.57 -3.27
N LEU A 163 4.11 3.88 -2.37
CA LEU A 163 4.65 3.36 -1.13
C LEU A 163 5.13 1.92 -1.35
N ILE A 164 6.38 1.65 -1.02
CA ILE A 164 6.95 0.30 -0.94
C ILE A 164 7.26 0.03 0.53
N LEU A 165 6.65 -1.02 1.08
CA LEU A 165 6.54 -1.25 2.53
C LEU A 165 6.98 -2.67 2.88
N SER A 166 7.87 -2.83 3.85
CA SER A 166 8.10 -4.12 4.50
C SER A 166 6.85 -4.54 5.27
N ALA A 167 6.33 -5.74 5.00
CA ALA A 167 5.14 -6.25 5.65
C ALA A 167 5.34 -6.57 7.14
N ASP A 168 6.59 -6.59 7.61
CA ASP A 168 6.99 -6.77 9.01
C ASP A 168 6.73 -5.50 9.84
N LEU A 169 6.54 -4.34 9.20
CA LEU A 169 6.15 -3.12 9.90
C LEU A 169 4.79 -3.27 10.55
N THR A 170 4.68 -2.71 11.74
CA THR A 170 3.41 -2.56 12.43
C THR A 170 2.68 -1.32 11.92
N ILE A 171 1.43 -1.50 11.53
CA ILE A 171 0.52 -0.45 11.08
C ILE A 171 -0.69 -0.30 12.01
N GLN A 172 -1.34 0.85 11.93
CA GLN A 172 -2.61 1.11 12.60
C GLN A 172 -3.57 1.82 11.66
N TYR A 173 -4.71 1.21 11.37
CA TYR A 173 -5.77 1.85 10.58
C TYR A 173 -6.46 2.92 11.43
N PRO A 174 -6.71 4.12 10.89
CA PRO A 174 -7.45 5.16 11.59
C PRO A 174 -8.96 4.85 11.59
N GLN A 175 -9.77 5.71 12.21
CA GLN A 175 -11.23 5.62 12.11
C GLN A 175 -11.77 6.10 10.76
N GLY A 176 -11.01 6.94 10.04
CA GLY A 176 -11.36 7.40 8.69
C GLY A 176 -11.40 6.27 7.66
N GLY A 177 -12.01 6.55 6.51
CA GLY A 177 -12.18 5.60 5.40
C GLY A 177 -12.53 6.29 4.10
N GLY A 178 -12.80 5.51 3.05
CA GLY A 178 -13.21 5.99 1.73
C GLY A 178 -12.08 6.24 0.74
N GLY A 179 -10.82 5.99 1.12
CA GLY A 179 -9.68 5.97 0.23
C GLY A 179 -9.71 4.74 -0.65
N VAL A 180 -9.18 4.86 -1.87
CA VAL A 180 -9.08 3.73 -2.80
C VAL A 180 -7.69 3.71 -3.43
N GLY A 181 -7.04 2.56 -3.40
CA GLY A 181 -5.67 2.37 -3.84
C GLY A 181 -5.50 1.13 -4.68
N VAL A 182 -4.34 1.00 -5.29
CA VAL A 182 -3.86 -0.22 -5.92
C VAL A 182 -2.81 -0.86 -5.03
N PHE A 183 -2.76 -2.18 -5.02
CA PHE A 183 -1.97 -2.98 -4.11
C PHE A 183 -1.32 -4.19 -4.80
N MET A 184 -0.05 -4.45 -4.51
CA MET A 184 0.66 -5.67 -4.90
C MET A 184 1.47 -6.24 -3.75
N ARG A 185 1.58 -7.57 -3.68
CA ARG A 185 2.46 -8.28 -2.74
C ARG A 185 3.61 -8.94 -3.46
N LEU A 186 4.79 -8.86 -2.85
CA LEU A 186 6.00 -9.54 -3.27
C LEU A 186 6.42 -10.55 -2.22
N PHE A 187 6.89 -11.72 -2.66
CA PHE A 187 7.37 -12.81 -1.82
C PHE A 187 8.78 -13.21 -2.25
N PRO A 188 9.61 -13.75 -1.34
CA PRO A 188 10.90 -14.32 -1.70
C PRO A 188 10.78 -15.44 -2.75
N PRO A 189 11.83 -15.70 -3.54
CA PRO A 189 11.90 -16.90 -4.37
C PRO A 189 11.80 -18.17 -3.50
N THR A 190 11.35 -19.27 -4.10
CA THR A 190 11.24 -20.58 -3.41
C THR A 190 12.56 -21.30 -3.39
#